data_AF-A0AAV3URE1-F1
#
_entry.id   AF-A0AAV3URE1-F1
#
_cell.length_a   1.000
_cell.length_b   1.000
_cell.length_c   1.000
_cell.angle_alpha   90.00
_cell.angle_beta   90.00
_cell.angle_gamma   90.00
#
_symmetry.space_group_name_H-M   'P 1'
#
loop_
_entity.id
_entity.type
_entity.pdbx_description
1 polymer ?
#
loop_
_entity_poly.entity_id
_entity_poly.type
_entity_poly.pdbx_seq_one_letter_code
_entity_poly.pdbx_strand_id
1 'polypeptide(L)'
;MDLLFTQHQQSAAMSLSPDLYGAILLSLWYAIPITGVVYLLDERRLFLPFWLFVVGGISGETRFIAVIGSLVTAVFILDGATPWIAQRIKSILSRQHTFIALLLVLSLLGATITTLYVTGTVNEYEGSNSMPSFIDKQDYSAMQWTQRNTNRSAEFMVIGDAAEWFPYLANRTNVVGPWGVEWERSSVAYQWQHTAYQRISTTTNVDNLNENIALTTTNPDYIYVPKGVYTVYGHKYHQHRAFITELNRSNRYQQVYQNRGVAIYRRTSDVSSANEE
;
A
#
# COMPACT_ATOMS: atom_id res chain seq x y z
N MET A 1 -37.09 -27.36 46.29
CA MET A 1 -37.32 -25.91 46.44
C MET A 1 -36.13 -25.37 47.17
N ASP A 2 -35.21 -24.72 46.46
CA ASP A 2 -34.44 -23.57 46.96
C ASP A 2 -33.64 -23.03 45.78
N LEU A 3 -34.14 -21.89 45.27
CA LEU A 3 -33.59 -21.09 44.20
C LEU A 3 -32.55 -20.16 44.81
N LEU A 4 -31.26 -20.45 44.60
CA LEU A 4 -30.18 -19.48 44.77
C LEU A 4 -29.56 -19.22 43.40
N PHE A 5 -30.20 -18.31 42.66
CA PHE A 5 -29.61 -17.64 41.52
C PHE A 5 -28.60 -16.62 42.05
N THR A 6 -27.33 -16.99 42.10
CA THR A 6 -26.23 -16.03 42.25
C THR A 6 -26.09 -15.25 40.95
N GLN A 7 -26.66 -14.04 40.96
CA GLN A 7 -26.47 -13.04 39.92
C GLN A 7 -25.01 -12.57 39.98
N HIS A 8 -24.13 -13.22 39.22
CA HIS A 8 -22.79 -12.70 38.97
C HIS A 8 -22.95 -11.36 38.23
N GLN A 9 -22.79 -10.25 38.97
CA GLN A 9 -22.48 -8.94 38.41
C GLN A 9 -21.23 -9.09 37.55
N GLN A 10 -21.43 -9.28 36.24
CA GLN A 10 -20.42 -8.94 35.26
C GLN A 10 -20.25 -7.43 35.36
N SER A 11 -19.22 -7.00 36.07
CA SER A 11 -18.66 -5.67 35.94
C SER A 11 -18.32 -5.48 34.47
N ALA A 12 -19.19 -4.75 33.76
CA ALA A 12 -18.92 -4.23 32.44
C ALA A 12 -17.80 -3.19 32.57
N ALA A 13 -16.57 -3.66 32.75
CA ALA A 13 -15.41 -2.87 32.40
C ALA A 13 -15.57 -2.58 30.91
N MET A 14 -15.90 -1.33 30.61
CA MET A 14 -16.03 -0.79 29.26
C MET A 14 -14.63 -0.83 28.63
N SER A 15 -14.21 -2.02 28.18
CA SER A 15 -12.98 -2.18 27.43
C SER A 15 -13.24 -1.49 26.10
N LEU A 16 -12.73 -0.26 25.97
CA LEU A 16 -12.67 0.44 24.69
C LEU A 16 -12.15 -0.55 23.65
N SER A 17 -12.87 -0.70 22.54
CA SER A 17 -12.44 -1.60 21.48
C SER A 17 -11.06 -1.15 20.97
N PRO A 18 -10.19 -2.07 20.52
CA PRO A 18 -8.89 -1.74 19.95
C PRO A 18 -8.95 -0.64 18.89
N ASP A 19 -10.04 -0.60 18.12
CA ASP A 19 -10.31 0.40 17.08
C ASP A 19 -10.46 1.82 17.64
N LEU A 20 -11.09 1.95 18.82
CA LEU A 20 -11.31 3.25 19.46
C LEU A 20 -10.01 3.82 20.03
N TYR A 21 -9.14 2.97 20.58
CA TYR A 21 -7.79 3.40 21.00
C TYR A 21 -6.96 3.88 19.80
N GLY A 22 -6.98 3.13 18.70
CA GLY A 22 -6.33 3.52 17.46
C GLY A 22 -6.82 4.88 16.96
N ALA A 23 -8.14 5.09 16.93
CA ALA A 23 -8.75 6.34 16.49
C ALA A 23 -8.38 7.54 17.39
N ILE A 24 -8.35 7.37 18.71
CA ILE A 24 -7.95 8.43 19.65
C ILE A 24 -6.48 8.79 19.45
N LEU A 25 -5.60 7.79 19.36
CA LEU A 25 -4.16 8.02 19.15
C LEU A 25 -3.89 8.71 17.81
N LEU A 26 -4.56 8.29 16.73
CA LEU A 26 -4.49 8.96 15.43
C LEU A 26 -4.98 10.41 15.54
N SER A 27 -6.10 10.64 16.22
CA SER A 27 -6.68 11.99 16.37
C SER A 27 -5.73 12.93 17.13
N LEU A 28 -5.08 12.43 18.18
CA LEU A 28 -4.04 13.18 18.90
C LEU A 28 -2.85 13.50 17.99
N TRP A 29 -2.43 12.55 17.16
CA TRP A 29 -1.35 12.76 16.18
C TRP A 29 -1.69 13.87 15.18
N TYR A 30 -2.92 13.93 14.68
CA TYR A 30 -3.37 14.99 13.78
C TYR A 30 -3.63 16.33 14.48
N ALA A 31 -4.00 16.32 15.76
CA ALA A 31 -4.25 17.55 16.52
C ALA A 31 -2.97 18.38 16.74
N ILE A 32 -1.81 17.73 16.87
CA ILE A 32 -0.52 18.41 17.10
C ILE A 32 -0.16 19.37 15.96
N PRO A 33 -0.07 18.95 14.68
CA PRO A 33 0.24 19.86 13.59
C PRO A 33 -0.82 20.94 13.40
N ILE A 34 -2.11 20.65 13.66
CA ILE A 34 -3.18 21.66 13.61
C ILE A 34 -2.93 22.75 14.66
N THR A 35 -2.61 22.35 15.89
CA THR A 35 -2.27 23.29 16.97
C THR A 35 -1.01 24.08 16.61
N GLY A 36 -0.03 23.43 15.98
CA GLY A 36 1.16 24.08 15.48
C GLY A 36 0.88 25.12 14.39
N VAL A 37 -0.07 24.86 13.48
CA VAL A 37 -0.51 25.86 12.50
C VAL A 37 -1.11 27.07 13.20
N VAL A 38 -2.01 26.87 14.18
CA VAL A 38 -2.60 27.98 14.95
C VAL A 38 -1.53 28.81 15.65
N TYR A 39 -0.57 28.15 16.30
CA TYR A 39 0.58 28.81 16.93
C TYR A 39 1.40 29.64 15.93
N LEU A 40 1.73 29.08 14.77
CA LEU A 40 2.50 29.79 13.74
C LEU A 40 1.77 30.98 13.14
N LEU A 41 0.44 30.90 13.02
CA LEU A 41 -0.39 32.01 12.57
C LEU A 41 -0.42 33.16 13.60
N ASP A 42 -0.52 32.82 14.89
CA ASP A 42 -0.48 33.79 16.00
C ASP A 42 0.87 34.54 16.04
N GLU A 43 1.97 33.80 15.88
CA GLU A 43 3.34 34.33 15.77
C GLU A 43 3.65 35.01 14.42
N ARG A 44 2.67 35.12 13.51
CA ARG A 44 2.79 35.69 12.16
C ARG A 44 3.87 35.01 11.29
N ARG A 45 4.21 33.76 11.57
CA ARG A 45 5.16 32.93 10.81
C ARG A 45 4.41 32.14 9.74
N LEU A 46 4.08 32.81 8.63
CA LEU A 46 3.15 32.29 7.63
C LEU A 46 3.73 31.24 6.67
N PHE A 47 5.05 31.06 6.61
CA PHE A 47 5.69 30.19 5.60
C PHE A 47 5.19 28.74 5.65
N LEU A 48 5.25 28.08 6.81
CA LEU A 48 4.83 26.67 6.93
C LEU A 48 3.31 26.48 6.77
N PRO A 49 2.42 27.28 7.40
CA PRO A 49 0.99 27.19 7.16
C PRO A 49 0.60 27.39 5.69
N PHE A 50 1.20 28.39 5.03
CA PHE A 50 0.95 28.63 3.61
C PHE A 50 1.45 27.48 2.75
N TRP A 51 2.66 26.97 3.02
CA TRP A 51 3.21 25.84 2.28
C TRP A 51 2.36 24.57 2.44
N LEU A 52 1.91 24.28 3.67
CA LEU A 52 0.99 23.18 3.98
C LEU A 52 -0.30 23.30 3.16
N PHE A 53 -0.90 24.49 3.13
CA PHE A 53 -2.15 24.74 2.41
C PHE A 53 -1.97 24.63 0.88
N VAL A 54 -0.90 25.20 0.34
CA VAL A 54 -0.60 25.13 -1.09
C VAL A 54 -0.34 23.68 -1.53
N VAL A 55 0.50 22.95 -0.80
CA VAL A 55 0.79 21.54 -1.14
C VAL A 55 -0.43 20.67 -0.95
N GLY A 56 -1.19 20.85 0.13
CA GLY A 56 -2.43 20.10 0.36
C GLY A 56 -3.47 20.38 -0.72
N GLY A 57 -3.64 21.64 -1.11
CA GLY A 57 -4.60 22.05 -2.14
C GLY A 57 -4.22 21.62 -3.56
N ILE A 58 -2.92 21.60 -3.89
CA ILE A 58 -2.44 21.20 -5.23
C ILE A 58 -2.36 19.68 -5.36
N SER A 59 -1.79 18.99 -4.36
CA SER A 59 -1.50 17.57 -4.49
C SER A 59 -2.71 16.69 -4.16
N GLY A 60 -3.58 17.09 -3.22
CA GLY A 60 -4.66 16.25 -2.71
C GLY A 60 -4.19 15.00 -1.96
N GLU A 61 -2.89 14.85 -1.73
CA GLU A 61 -2.25 13.60 -1.31
C GLU A 61 -1.67 13.75 0.11
N THR A 62 -2.18 12.95 1.05
CA THR A 62 -1.86 13.06 2.48
C THR A 62 -0.36 12.91 2.78
N ARG A 63 0.36 12.11 1.98
CA ARG A 63 1.80 11.86 2.13
C ARG A 63 2.68 13.12 2.03
N PHE A 64 2.30 14.09 1.20
CA PHE A 64 3.07 15.33 1.07
C PHE A 64 2.78 16.30 2.22
N ILE A 65 1.54 16.30 2.70
CA ILE A 65 1.11 17.10 3.85
C ILE A 65 1.80 16.60 5.13
N ALA A 66 2.03 15.29 5.27
CA ALA A 66 2.68 14.70 6.43
C ALA A 66 4.09 15.26 6.70
N VAL A 67 4.89 15.48 5.64
CA VAL A 67 6.24 16.05 5.77
C VAL A 67 6.18 17.47 6.33
N ILE A 68 5.33 18.31 5.76
CA ILE A 68 5.18 19.71 6.18
C ILE A 68 4.57 19.78 7.59
N GLY A 69 3.57 18.93 7.88
CA GLY A 69 2.97 18.80 9.20
C GLY A 69 3.99 18.39 10.28
N SER A 70 4.99 17.57 9.92
CA SER A 70 6.10 17.20 10.82
C SER A 70 6.99 18.41 11.14
N LEU A 71 7.28 19.26 10.15
CA LEU A 71 8.02 20.51 10.36
C LEU A 71 7.24 21.49 11.25
N VAL A 72 5.94 21.66 10.99
CA VAL A 72 5.04 22.48 11.82
C VAL A 72 5.06 21.98 13.27
N THR A 73 4.93 20.66 13.44
CA THR A 73 4.97 20.00 14.75
C THR A 73 6.28 20.28 15.47
N ALA A 74 7.42 20.13 14.79
CA ALA A 74 8.74 20.37 15.37
C ALA A 74 8.89 21.83 15.86
N VAL A 75 8.50 22.81 15.03
CA VAL A 75 8.56 24.23 15.41
C VAL A 75 7.64 24.52 16.59
N PHE A 76 6.41 24.01 16.55
CA PHE A 76 5.46 24.17 17.66
C PHE A 76 5.99 23.61 18.98
N ILE A 77 6.59 22.42 18.96
CA ILE A 77 7.15 21.80 20.16
C ILE A 77 8.33 22.60 20.70
N LEU A 78 9.25 23.01 19.83
CA LEU A 78 10.51 23.68 20.21
C LEU A 78 10.28 25.12 20.68
N ASP A 79 9.51 25.89 19.92
CA ASP A 79 9.35 27.33 20.12
C ASP A 79 8.08 27.68 20.93
N GLY A 80 7.04 26.84 20.88
CA GLY A 80 5.77 27.07 21.57
C GLY A 80 5.64 26.26 22.86
N ALA A 81 5.48 24.95 22.74
CA ALA A 81 5.13 24.08 23.87
C ALA A 81 6.24 24.00 24.93
N THR A 82 7.50 23.80 24.52
CA THR A 82 8.63 23.66 25.44
C THR A 82 8.79 24.88 26.36
N PRO A 83 8.90 26.13 25.87
CA PRO A 83 9.05 27.29 26.76
C PRO A 83 7.80 27.53 27.60
N TRP A 84 6.59 27.33 27.06
CA TRP A 84 5.35 27.51 27.81
C TRP A 84 5.24 26.56 29.00
N ILE A 85 5.54 25.27 28.81
CA ILE A 85 5.55 24.26 29.88
C ILE A 85 6.66 24.56 30.88
N ALA A 86 7.88 24.84 30.39
CA ALA A 86 9.03 25.12 31.25
C ALA A 86 8.78 26.36 32.15
N GLN A 87 8.07 27.38 31.65
CA GLN A 87 7.69 28.55 32.44
C GLN A 87 6.68 28.22 33.55
N ARG A 88 5.73 27.33 33.29
CA ARG A 88 4.72 26.91 34.29
C ARG A 88 5.26 25.97 35.35
N ILE A 89 6.26 25.16 35.01
CA ILE A 89 6.84 24.12 35.89
C ILE A 89 8.22 24.55 36.43
N LYS A 90 8.51 25.86 36.45
CA LYS A 90 9.79 26.47 36.84
C LYS A 90 10.35 25.97 38.19
N SER A 91 9.52 25.48 39.10
CA SER A 91 9.96 24.99 40.40
C SER A 91 10.50 23.56 40.40
N ILE A 92 10.35 22.78 39.31
CA ILE A 92 10.66 21.34 39.31
C ILE A 92 11.60 20.94 38.16
N LEU A 93 11.48 21.54 36.97
CA LEU A 93 12.19 21.07 35.77
C LEU A 93 12.85 22.21 35.00
N SER A 94 14.11 22.00 34.60
CA SER A 94 14.79 22.92 33.67
C SER A 94 14.27 22.75 32.25
N ARG A 95 14.46 23.76 31.38
CA ARG A 95 14.06 23.73 29.97
C ARG A 95 14.56 22.49 29.22
N GLN A 96 15.78 22.04 29.53
CA GLN A 96 16.37 20.83 28.93
C GLN A 96 15.56 19.57 29.31
N HIS A 97 15.15 19.44 30.57
CA HIS A 97 14.35 18.30 31.00
C HIS A 97 12.94 18.32 30.39
N THR A 98 12.31 19.49 30.25
CA THR A 98 11.02 19.63 29.56
C THR A 98 11.12 19.18 28.10
N PHE A 99 12.17 19.59 27.40
CA PHE A 99 12.42 19.19 26.03
C PHE A 99 12.61 17.66 25.90
N ILE A 100 13.45 17.07 26.76
CA ILE A 100 13.66 15.62 26.80
C ILE A 100 12.35 14.88 27.08
N ALA A 101 11.55 15.35 28.04
CA ALA A 101 10.26 14.74 28.36
C ALA A 101 9.29 14.77 27.17
N LEU A 102 9.20 15.90 26.45
CA LEU A 102 8.37 16.01 25.24
C LEU A 102 8.85 15.06 24.14
N LEU A 103 10.16 14.99 23.90
CA LEU A 103 10.72 14.04 22.95
C LEU A 103 10.42 12.58 23.32
N LEU A 104 10.52 12.23 24.60
CA LEU A 104 10.19 10.89 25.07
C LEU A 104 8.72 10.56 24.86
N VAL A 105 7.80 11.49 25.17
CA VAL A 105 6.36 11.32 24.93
C VAL A 105 6.07 11.13 23.44
N LEU A 106 6.67 11.96 22.58
CA LEU A 106 6.49 11.85 21.13
C LEU A 106 7.10 10.56 20.56
N SER A 107 8.25 10.14 21.08
CA SER A 107 8.89 8.88 20.69
C SER A 107 8.03 7.69 21.10
N LEU A 108 7.44 7.72 22.30
CA LEU A 108 6.53 6.68 22.76
C LEU A 108 5.24 6.65 21.92
N LEU A 109 4.67 7.82 21.62
CA LEU A 109 3.51 7.94 20.73
C LEU A 109 3.82 7.41 19.33
N GLY A 110 4.96 7.82 18.74
CA GLY A 110 5.43 7.36 17.44
C GLY A 110 5.71 5.85 17.41
N ALA A 111 6.33 5.30 18.45
CA ALA A 111 6.56 3.85 18.58
C ALA A 111 5.25 3.06 18.68
N THR A 112 4.26 3.59 19.39
CA THR A 112 2.93 2.99 19.51
C THR A 112 2.22 2.98 18.16
N ILE A 113 2.19 4.11 17.45
CA ILE A 113 1.60 4.21 16.10
C ILE A 113 2.32 3.28 15.12
N THR A 114 3.66 3.25 15.16
CA THR A 114 4.46 2.35 14.31
C THR A 114 4.12 0.89 14.59
N THR A 115 3.94 0.52 15.86
CA THR A 115 3.57 -0.85 16.24
C THR A 115 2.16 -1.18 15.74
N LEU A 116 1.19 -0.26 15.85
CA LEU A 116 -0.15 -0.45 15.29
C LEU A 116 -0.11 -0.62 13.77
N TYR A 117 0.75 0.13 13.08
CA TYR A 117 0.96 0.02 11.64
C TYR A 117 1.60 -1.34 11.26
N VAL A 118 2.72 -1.71 11.90
CA VAL A 118 3.45 -2.97 11.62
C VAL A 118 2.62 -4.21 11.95
N THR A 119 1.79 -4.17 12.99
CA THR A 119 0.91 -5.28 13.36
C THR A 119 -0.34 -5.38 12.47
N GLY A 120 -0.55 -4.44 11.55
CA GLY A 120 -1.71 -4.42 10.66
C GLY A 120 -3.03 -4.10 11.37
N THR A 121 -2.98 -3.52 12.58
CA THR A 121 -4.19 -3.05 13.27
C THR A 121 -4.74 -1.78 12.62
N VAL A 122 -3.90 -0.98 11.98
CA VAL A 122 -4.33 0.10 11.08
C VAL A 122 -4.48 -0.49 9.67
N ASN A 123 -5.71 -0.85 9.31
CA ASN A 123 -6.05 -1.37 7.99
C ASN A 123 -6.30 -0.20 7.02
N GLU A 124 -5.26 0.26 6.31
CA GLU A 124 -5.42 1.27 5.24
C GLU A 124 -6.16 0.70 4.01
N TYR A 125 -6.18 -0.63 3.83
CA TYR A 125 -6.75 -1.28 2.64
C TYR A 125 -7.73 -2.42 3.00
N GLU A 126 -8.85 -2.08 3.66
CA GLU A 126 -10.02 -2.97 3.87
C GLU A 126 -9.66 -4.45 4.25
N GLY A 127 -8.80 -4.64 5.25
CA GLY A 127 -8.39 -5.98 5.73
C GLY A 127 -7.02 -6.48 5.22
N SER A 128 -6.27 -5.64 4.51
CA SER A 128 -4.85 -5.87 4.23
C SER A 128 -3.92 -5.17 5.22
N ASN A 129 -2.79 -5.79 5.52
CA ASN A 129 -1.74 -5.17 6.33
C ASN A 129 -1.25 -3.93 5.58
N SER A 130 -0.92 -2.86 6.29
CA SER A 130 -0.52 -1.58 5.68
C SER A 130 0.85 -1.58 4.97
N MET A 131 1.58 -2.70 5.01
CA MET A 131 2.81 -2.96 4.25
C MET A 131 2.85 -4.41 3.78
N PRO A 132 1.97 -4.83 2.85
CA PRO A 132 2.05 -6.18 2.33
C PRO A 132 3.33 -6.32 1.50
N SER A 133 4.14 -7.34 1.78
CA SER A 133 5.22 -7.70 0.86
C SER A 133 4.58 -8.17 -0.44
N PHE A 134 4.73 -7.39 -1.52
CA PHE A 134 4.14 -7.68 -2.83
C PHE A 134 4.70 -8.94 -3.49
N ILE A 135 5.81 -9.46 -2.96
CA ILE A 135 6.48 -10.68 -3.42
C ILE A 135 6.86 -11.57 -2.23
N ASP A 136 6.86 -12.88 -2.45
CA ASP A 136 7.36 -13.89 -1.52
C ASP A 136 8.48 -14.76 -2.14
N LYS A 137 8.84 -15.85 -1.45
CA LYS A 137 9.87 -16.79 -1.92
C LYS A 137 9.48 -17.52 -3.21
N GLN A 138 8.18 -17.77 -3.42
CA GLN A 138 7.65 -18.38 -4.65
C GLN A 138 7.73 -17.39 -5.80
N ASP A 139 7.41 -16.12 -5.58
CA ASP A 139 7.52 -15.07 -6.60
C ASP A 139 8.98 -14.90 -7.04
N TYR A 140 9.89 -14.78 -6.08
CA TYR A 140 11.32 -14.68 -6.33
C TYR A 140 11.84 -15.88 -7.15
N SER A 141 11.44 -17.11 -6.78
CA SER A 141 11.82 -18.32 -7.51
C SER A 141 11.30 -18.35 -8.95
N ALA A 142 10.07 -17.86 -9.16
CA ALA A 142 9.44 -17.77 -10.49
C ALA A 142 10.12 -16.70 -11.37
N MET A 143 10.46 -15.54 -10.81
CA MET A 143 11.16 -14.47 -11.52
C MET A 143 12.60 -14.88 -11.87
N GLN A 144 13.30 -15.59 -10.98
CA GLN A 144 14.60 -16.19 -11.30
C GLN A 144 14.52 -17.26 -12.40
N TRP A 145 13.48 -18.10 -12.37
CA TRP A 145 13.25 -19.05 -13.45
C TRP A 145 13.03 -18.31 -14.78
N THR A 146 12.21 -17.26 -14.76
CA THR A 146 11.93 -16.42 -15.92
C THR A 146 13.21 -15.83 -16.52
N GLN A 147 14.06 -15.26 -15.67
CA GLN A 147 15.34 -14.67 -16.06
C GLN A 147 16.25 -15.65 -16.80
N ARG A 148 16.23 -16.94 -16.40
CA ARG A 148 17.10 -17.99 -16.95
C ARG A 148 16.51 -18.74 -18.15
N ASN A 149 15.18 -18.77 -18.29
CA ASN A 149 14.50 -19.71 -19.21
C ASN A 149 13.70 -19.03 -20.34
N THR A 150 13.65 -17.70 -20.39
CA THR A 150 12.94 -16.96 -21.45
C THR A 150 13.88 -16.06 -22.24
N ASN A 151 13.49 -15.62 -23.43
CA ASN A 151 14.26 -14.63 -24.20
C ASN A 151 14.32 -13.31 -23.42
N ARG A 152 15.45 -12.59 -23.46
CA ARG A 152 15.61 -11.27 -22.83
C ARG A 152 14.59 -10.24 -23.33
N SER A 153 14.17 -10.34 -24.59
CA SER A 153 13.13 -9.47 -25.16
C SER A 153 11.70 -9.96 -24.89
N ALA A 154 11.51 -11.03 -24.11
CA ALA A 154 10.19 -11.58 -23.87
C ALA A 154 9.33 -10.60 -23.07
N GLU A 155 8.11 -10.42 -23.55
CA GLU A 155 7.10 -9.57 -22.92
C GLU A 155 6.21 -10.39 -22.00
N PHE A 156 6.00 -9.88 -20.80
CA PHE A 156 5.17 -10.50 -19.78
C PHE A 156 4.02 -9.59 -19.41
N MET A 157 2.88 -10.20 -19.15
CA MET A 157 1.79 -9.58 -18.42
C MET A 157 1.70 -10.25 -17.05
N VAL A 158 1.86 -9.46 -15.99
CA VAL A 158 1.94 -9.94 -14.61
C VAL A 158 0.68 -9.57 -13.85
N ILE A 159 -0.01 -10.59 -13.32
CA ILE A 159 -1.21 -10.40 -12.49
C ILE A 159 -0.79 -10.11 -11.05
N GLY A 160 -1.29 -9.01 -10.49
CA GLY A 160 -1.04 -8.59 -9.11
C GLY A 160 0.20 -7.73 -8.91
N ASP A 161 0.42 -7.26 -7.68
CA ASP A 161 1.45 -6.26 -7.34
C ASP A 161 2.90 -6.80 -7.49
N ALA A 162 3.07 -8.12 -7.66
CA ALA A 162 4.35 -8.70 -8.07
C ALA A 162 4.87 -8.09 -9.41
N ALA A 163 3.97 -7.52 -10.21
CA ALA A 163 4.25 -6.74 -11.42
C ALA A 163 5.28 -5.62 -11.21
N GLU A 164 5.33 -5.02 -10.02
CA GLU A 164 6.26 -3.92 -9.68
C GLU A 164 7.72 -4.36 -9.67
N TRP A 165 7.96 -5.54 -9.08
CA TRP A 165 9.30 -6.08 -8.89
C TRP A 165 9.77 -6.91 -10.08
N PHE A 166 8.84 -7.27 -10.96
CA PHE A 166 9.10 -8.19 -12.05
C PHE A 166 10.20 -7.71 -13.02
N PRO A 167 10.20 -6.46 -13.53
CA PRO A 167 11.27 -6.00 -14.41
C PRO A 167 12.65 -6.07 -13.76
N TYR A 168 12.73 -5.72 -12.47
CA TYR A 168 13.98 -5.74 -11.71
C TYR A 168 14.50 -7.16 -11.46
N LEU A 169 13.64 -8.08 -11.04
CA LEU A 169 14.05 -9.44 -10.64
C LEU A 169 14.13 -10.42 -11.82
N ALA A 170 13.19 -10.35 -12.75
CA ALA A 170 13.16 -11.23 -13.92
C ALA A 170 14.02 -10.71 -15.08
N ASN A 171 14.35 -9.41 -15.08
CA ASN A 171 15.03 -8.72 -16.19
C ASN A 171 14.29 -8.93 -17.53
N ARG A 172 12.96 -8.72 -17.51
CA ARG A 172 12.04 -8.85 -18.65
C ARG A 172 11.06 -7.69 -18.66
N THR A 173 10.49 -7.41 -19.83
CA THR A 173 9.50 -6.35 -19.98
C THR A 173 8.18 -6.79 -19.36
N ASN A 174 7.64 -5.99 -18.45
CA ASN A 174 6.24 -6.09 -18.04
C ASN A 174 5.42 -5.07 -18.85
N VAL A 175 4.47 -5.53 -19.64
CA VAL A 175 3.74 -4.68 -20.60
C VAL A 175 2.66 -3.81 -19.96
N VAL A 176 2.19 -4.20 -18.78
CA VAL A 176 1.20 -3.47 -17.98
C VAL A 176 1.63 -3.49 -16.53
N GLY A 177 1.87 -2.32 -15.95
CA GLY A 177 2.39 -2.18 -14.59
C GLY A 177 1.61 -1.14 -13.79
N PRO A 178 1.53 -1.28 -12.46
CA PRO A 178 0.81 -0.34 -11.60
C PRO A 178 1.56 1.00 -11.44
N TRP A 179 2.89 1.01 -11.61
CA TRP A 179 3.76 2.17 -11.42
C TRP A 179 4.80 2.30 -12.53
N GLY A 180 5.42 3.48 -12.63
CA GLY A 180 6.43 3.86 -13.61
C GLY A 180 5.94 4.85 -14.66
N VAL A 181 4.65 4.78 -15.03
CA VAL A 181 4.07 5.68 -16.04
C VAL A 181 3.56 7.00 -15.46
N GLU A 182 3.50 7.14 -14.13
CA GLU A 182 3.19 8.42 -13.48
C GLU A 182 4.21 9.51 -13.79
N TRP A 183 5.41 9.13 -14.24
CA TRP A 183 6.48 10.05 -14.67
C TRP A 183 6.35 10.48 -16.13
N GLU A 184 5.51 9.81 -16.93
CA GLU A 184 5.16 10.29 -18.25
C GLU A 184 4.23 11.49 -18.11
N ARG A 185 4.51 12.58 -18.84
CA ARG A 185 3.79 13.87 -18.73
C ARG A 185 2.30 13.82 -19.17
N SER A 186 1.74 12.62 -19.38
CA SER A 186 0.37 12.40 -19.85
C SER A 186 -0.46 11.69 -18.77
N SER A 187 -1.39 12.42 -18.18
CA SER A 187 -2.40 11.84 -17.29
C SER A 187 -3.23 10.75 -17.99
N VAL A 188 -3.40 10.82 -19.31
CA VAL A 188 -4.13 9.82 -20.10
C VAL A 188 -3.39 8.48 -20.13
N ALA A 189 -2.07 8.50 -20.33
CA ALA A 189 -1.26 7.28 -20.36
C ALA A 189 -1.26 6.59 -18.98
N TYR A 190 -1.11 7.37 -17.91
CA TYR A 190 -1.24 6.89 -16.54
C TYR A 190 -2.61 6.26 -16.28
N GLN A 191 -3.70 6.97 -16.58
CA GLN A 191 -5.07 6.46 -16.35
C GLN A 191 -5.37 5.21 -17.16
N TRP A 192 -4.86 5.13 -18.40
CA TRP A 192 -5.00 3.94 -19.24
C TRP A 192 -4.26 2.74 -18.65
N GLN A 193 -2.99 2.88 -18.29
CA GLN A 193 -2.20 1.81 -17.65
C GLN A 193 -2.82 1.38 -16.32
N HIS A 194 -3.23 2.34 -15.48
CA HIS A 194 -3.90 2.06 -14.21
C HIS A 194 -5.17 1.23 -14.41
N THR A 195 -5.99 1.60 -15.39
CA THR A 195 -7.22 0.86 -15.74
C THR A 195 -6.91 -0.51 -16.30
N ALA A 196 -5.94 -0.63 -17.21
CA ALA A 196 -5.54 -1.90 -17.81
C ALA A 196 -5.01 -2.86 -16.74
N TYR A 197 -4.11 -2.38 -15.88
CA TYR A 197 -3.54 -3.13 -14.77
C TYR A 197 -4.61 -3.66 -13.83
N GLN A 198 -5.54 -2.80 -13.40
CA GLN A 198 -6.62 -3.20 -12.50
C GLN A 198 -7.51 -4.28 -13.14
N ARG A 199 -7.91 -4.11 -14.41
CA ARG A 199 -8.75 -5.09 -15.12
C ARG A 199 -8.08 -6.44 -15.28
N ILE A 200 -6.82 -6.45 -15.72
CA ILE A 200 -6.02 -7.67 -15.88
C ILE A 200 -5.83 -8.36 -14.53
N SER A 201 -5.47 -7.61 -13.49
CA SER A 201 -5.13 -8.18 -12.19
C SER A 201 -6.34 -8.64 -11.38
N THR A 202 -7.56 -8.21 -11.74
CA THR A 202 -8.80 -8.60 -11.04
C THR A 202 -9.68 -9.56 -11.84
N THR A 203 -9.19 -10.05 -12.99
CA THR A 203 -9.93 -11.01 -13.81
C THR A 203 -10.17 -12.34 -13.08
N THR A 204 -11.35 -12.92 -13.31
CA THR A 204 -11.77 -14.16 -12.61
C THR A 204 -11.83 -15.38 -13.51
N ASN A 205 -11.83 -15.20 -14.83
CA ASN A 205 -11.92 -16.27 -15.84
C ASN A 205 -11.04 -15.94 -17.07
N VAL A 206 -10.73 -16.96 -17.86
CA VAL A 206 -9.79 -16.84 -18.99
C VAL A 206 -10.34 -15.98 -20.13
N ASP A 207 -11.65 -15.97 -20.36
CA ASP A 207 -12.27 -15.17 -21.41
C ASP A 207 -12.14 -13.68 -21.11
N ASN A 208 -12.42 -13.27 -19.87
CA ASN A 208 -12.24 -11.89 -19.43
C ASN A 208 -10.76 -11.47 -19.43
N LEU A 209 -9.82 -12.38 -19.10
CA LEU A 209 -8.39 -12.13 -19.30
C LEU A 209 -8.09 -11.82 -20.79
N ASN A 210 -8.58 -12.65 -21.70
CA ASN A 210 -8.35 -12.48 -23.14
C ASN A 210 -8.95 -11.17 -23.66
N GLU A 211 -10.17 -10.83 -23.24
CA GLU A 211 -10.83 -9.56 -23.59
C GLU A 211 -9.99 -8.37 -23.10
N ASN A 212 -9.53 -8.40 -21.84
CA ASN A 212 -8.72 -7.32 -21.30
C ASN A 212 -7.35 -7.22 -21.98
N ILE A 213 -6.71 -8.34 -22.34
CA ILE A 213 -5.48 -8.33 -23.16
C ILE A 213 -5.77 -7.70 -24.52
N ALA A 214 -6.88 -8.05 -25.19
CA ALA A 214 -7.22 -7.49 -26.50
C ALA A 214 -7.52 -5.98 -26.46
N LEU A 215 -7.94 -5.45 -25.32
CA LEU A 215 -8.09 -4.00 -25.09
C LEU A 215 -6.75 -3.30 -24.87
N THR A 216 -5.69 -4.05 -24.61
CA THR A 216 -4.33 -3.51 -24.61
C THR A 216 -3.75 -3.53 -26.02
N THR A 217 -2.95 -2.52 -26.39
CA THR A 217 -2.20 -2.53 -27.66
C THR A 217 -0.95 -3.41 -27.60
N THR A 218 -0.84 -4.28 -26.58
CA THR A 218 0.33 -5.11 -26.31
C THR A 218 0.02 -6.57 -26.59
N ASN A 219 1.04 -7.36 -26.91
CA ASN A 219 0.87 -8.78 -27.20
C ASN A 219 1.88 -9.59 -26.39
N PRO A 220 1.66 -9.78 -25.07
CA PRO A 220 2.63 -10.43 -24.21
C PRO A 220 2.90 -11.86 -24.68
N ASP A 221 4.15 -12.29 -24.62
CA ASP A 221 4.58 -13.66 -24.89
C ASP A 221 4.17 -14.61 -23.74
N TYR A 222 4.12 -14.07 -22.52
CA TYR A 222 3.86 -14.85 -21.31
C TYR A 222 2.87 -14.15 -20.37
N ILE A 223 2.11 -14.95 -19.63
CA ILE A 223 1.30 -14.51 -18.50
C ILE A 223 1.88 -15.10 -17.22
N TYR A 224 2.11 -14.23 -16.23
CA TYR A 224 2.49 -14.61 -14.88
C TYR A 224 1.25 -14.58 -13.98
N VAL A 225 0.92 -15.72 -13.37
CA VAL A 225 -0.33 -15.91 -12.62
C VAL A 225 -0.03 -16.33 -11.18
N PRO A 226 -0.40 -15.54 -10.16
CA PRO A 226 -0.27 -15.95 -8.78
C PRO A 226 -1.24 -17.10 -8.46
N LYS A 227 -0.86 -17.96 -7.52
CA LYS A 227 -1.64 -19.08 -7.01
C LYS A 227 -1.90 -18.87 -5.52
N GLY A 228 -3.15 -18.54 -5.18
CA GLY A 228 -3.56 -18.29 -3.81
C GLY A 228 -3.78 -16.80 -3.57
N VAL A 229 -3.29 -16.27 -2.46
CA VAL A 229 -3.46 -14.85 -2.09
C VAL A 229 -2.43 -14.01 -2.81
N TYR A 230 -2.86 -12.90 -3.39
CA TYR A 230 -2.02 -11.86 -3.95
C TYR A 230 -2.64 -10.49 -3.65
N THR A 231 -1.97 -9.40 -4.03
CA THR A 231 -2.51 -8.05 -3.87
C THR A 231 -2.63 -7.33 -5.20
N VAL A 232 -3.57 -6.38 -5.27
CA VAL A 232 -3.73 -5.41 -6.35
C VAL A 232 -3.93 -4.05 -5.69
N TYR A 233 -2.98 -3.12 -5.88
CA TYR A 233 -2.94 -1.85 -5.15
C TYR A 233 -3.07 -2.05 -3.62
N GLY A 234 -2.40 -3.07 -3.08
CA GLY A 234 -2.41 -3.40 -1.65
C GLY A 234 -3.66 -4.12 -1.14
N HIS A 235 -4.77 -4.16 -1.91
CA HIS A 235 -5.96 -4.93 -1.57
C HIS A 235 -5.73 -6.41 -1.80
N LYS A 236 -6.15 -7.28 -0.87
CA LYS A 236 -5.98 -8.73 -0.98
C LYS A 236 -6.99 -9.34 -1.94
N TYR A 237 -6.50 -10.18 -2.84
CA TYR A 237 -7.28 -10.99 -3.77
C TYR A 237 -6.91 -12.47 -3.62
N HIS A 238 -7.82 -13.33 -4.04
CA HIS A 238 -7.61 -14.78 -4.06
C HIS A 238 -7.78 -15.30 -5.48
N GLN A 239 -6.75 -15.97 -6.01
CA GLN A 239 -6.85 -16.56 -7.32
C GLN A 239 -7.74 -17.80 -7.28
N HIS A 240 -8.80 -17.80 -8.09
CA HIS A 240 -9.71 -18.93 -8.20
C HIS A 240 -9.00 -20.13 -8.85
N ARG A 241 -9.16 -21.32 -8.27
CA ARG A 241 -8.62 -22.57 -8.86
C ARG A 241 -9.21 -22.86 -10.23
N ALA A 242 -10.45 -22.42 -10.48
CA ALA A 242 -11.10 -22.54 -11.78
C ALA A 242 -10.32 -21.82 -12.88
N PHE A 243 -9.84 -20.60 -12.62
CA PHE A 243 -9.02 -19.82 -13.55
C PHE A 243 -7.77 -20.57 -14.02
N ILE A 244 -7.00 -21.13 -13.08
CA ILE A 244 -5.82 -21.95 -13.39
C ILE A 244 -6.19 -23.21 -14.18
N THR A 245 -7.32 -23.83 -13.84
CA THR A 245 -7.83 -25.02 -14.52
C THR A 245 -8.23 -24.70 -15.96
N GLU A 246 -8.87 -23.57 -16.20
CA GLU A 246 -9.24 -23.07 -17.53
C GLU A 246 -8.00 -22.73 -18.36
N LEU A 247 -7.01 -22.03 -17.79
CA LEU A 247 -5.74 -21.75 -18.47
C LEU A 247 -5.05 -23.04 -18.93
N ASN A 248 -5.04 -24.07 -18.07
CA ASN A 248 -4.47 -25.38 -18.40
C ASN A 248 -5.24 -26.15 -19.47
N ARG A 249 -6.53 -25.85 -19.68
CA ARG A 249 -7.38 -26.47 -20.71
C ARG A 249 -7.41 -25.67 -22.02
N SER A 250 -7.00 -24.41 -21.97
CA SER A 250 -6.98 -23.54 -23.14
C SER A 250 -5.90 -23.97 -24.12
N ASN A 251 -6.22 -23.95 -25.41
CA ASN A 251 -5.25 -24.12 -26.48
C ASN A 251 -4.40 -22.86 -26.75
N ARG A 252 -4.73 -21.73 -26.12
CA ARG A 252 -4.03 -20.43 -26.24
C ARG A 252 -2.89 -20.24 -25.23
N TYR A 253 -2.82 -21.12 -24.23
CA TYR A 253 -1.88 -21.01 -23.12
C TYR A 253 -1.18 -22.34 -22.88
N GLN A 254 0.14 -22.33 -22.89
CA GLN A 254 0.96 -23.47 -22.51
C GLN A 254 1.65 -23.18 -21.18
N GLN A 255 1.36 -23.97 -20.15
CA GLN A 255 2.07 -23.84 -18.88
C GLN A 255 3.54 -24.24 -19.06
N VAL A 256 4.47 -23.31 -18.77
CA VAL A 256 5.92 -23.51 -18.91
C VAL A 256 6.64 -23.59 -17.57
N TYR A 257 6.03 -23.08 -16.51
CA TYR A 257 6.57 -23.15 -15.15
C TYR A 257 5.44 -23.16 -14.12
N GLN A 258 5.67 -23.86 -13.02
CA GLN A 258 4.78 -23.83 -11.86
C GLN A 258 5.56 -24.10 -10.58
N ASN A 259 5.29 -23.32 -9.53
CA ASN A 259 5.66 -23.63 -8.16
C ASN A 259 4.42 -23.58 -7.25
N ARG A 260 4.61 -23.44 -5.93
CA ARG A 260 3.47 -23.42 -4.99
C ARG A 260 2.62 -22.15 -5.14
N GLY A 261 3.26 -21.00 -5.37
CA GLY A 261 2.63 -19.67 -5.39
C GLY A 261 2.45 -19.06 -6.77
N VAL A 262 3.01 -19.62 -7.84
CA VAL A 262 2.98 -19.01 -9.19
C VAL A 262 2.87 -20.08 -10.27
N ALA A 263 2.15 -19.78 -11.34
CA ALA A 263 2.23 -20.45 -12.64
C ALA A 263 2.56 -19.44 -13.74
N ILE A 264 3.37 -19.86 -14.72
CA ILE A 264 3.72 -19.05 -15.89
C ILE A 264 3.25 -19.79 -17.13
N TYR A 265 2.52 -19.06 -17.97
CA TYR A 265 1.97 -19.56 -19.21
C TYR A 265 2.61 -18.83 -20.39
N ARG A 266 3.11 -19.57 -21.37
CA ARG A 266 3.44 -19.02 -22.69
C ARG A 266 2.15 -18.91 -23.49
N ARG A 267 1.93 -17.79 -24.17
CA ARG A 267 0.85 -17.65 -25.14
C ARG A 267 1.25 -18.34 -26.43
N THR A 268 0.42 -19.28 -26.87
CA THR A 268 0.52 -19.85 -28.21
C THR A 268 -0.18 -18.85 -29.12
N SER A 269 0.59 -18.06 -29.85
CA SER A 269 0.05 -17.22 -30.91
C SER A 269 -0.82 -18.09 -31.82
N ASP A 270 -2.07 -17.70 -32.05
CA ASP A 270 -2.85 -18.29 -33.14
C ASP A 270 -1.99 -18.15 -34.39
N VAL A 271 -1.58 -19.28 -34.98
CA VAL A 271 -0.92 -19.34 -36.28
C VAL A 271 -1.99 -19.01 -37.32
N SER A 272 -2.38 -17.74 -37.40
CA SER A 272 -3.29 -17.20 -38.42
C SER A 272 -2.60 -16.20 -39.35
N SER A 273 -1.27 -16.03 -39.23
CA SER A 273 -0.44 -15.29 -40.19
C SER A 273 0.32 -16.20 -41.18
N ALA A 274 -0.16 -17.42 -41.41
CA ALA A 274 0.41 -18.32 -42.43
C ALA A 274 -0.37 -18.30 -43.76
N ASN A 275 -1.43 -17.50 -43.89
CA ASN A 275 -2.28 -17.44 -45.09
C ASN A 275 -2.77 -16.01 -45.41
N GLU A 276 -1.88 -15.02 -45.39
CA GLU A 276 -2.06 -13.85 -46.26
C GLU A 276 -0.77 -13.66 -47.05
N GLU A 277 -0.93 -13.71 -48.37
CA GLU A 277 0.07 -13.77 -49.45
C GLU A 277 1.02 -12.57 -49.50
#